data_AF-A0AB34IV34-F1
#
_entry.id   AF-A0AB34IV34-F1
#
_cell.length_a   1.000
_cell.length_b   1.000
_cell.length_c   1.000
_cell.angle_alpha   90.00
_cell.angle_beta   90.00
_cell.angle_gamma   90.00
#
_symmetry.space_group_name_H-M   'P 1'
#
loop_
_entity.id
_entity.type
_entity.pdbx_description
1 polymer ?
#
loop_
_entity_poly.entity_id
_entity_poly.type
_entity_poly.pdbx_seq_one_letter_code
_entity_poly.pdbx_strand_id
1 'polypeptide(L)'
;MKRGREKAEAREAEGAQGKGDEEPRGSVVPKPPLSPVASLGDIMGGASPRLIEHSDPLRRVVLSANGNLQRIVSSFYNAAVRVSAIRHELVAPNTYGRKVHLSVHGVIFCVARSTIHLSRPDVIEAMANGVSIGQLFRHLNILPAFELLGYSFEEEADAEPALGAVRSFWRKYTLHSDGLHCEIHETLRRDLFELPPAELPAEPEDESEGSLGDLMAPGSTYLRLPDGFTARERMLLTANGNVERIVSSYHAMPVAAYVISNHKRHDSPVFDRQVALLMQGRQFMLAKSTVFLTQQDWVDFVVKDGNPLGEVFRRKGVMPTFKLHSVGRGDKYFWRCYQLSSAGMTCEITETFSVDVFDPIEPANGESHGGELRFV
;
A
#
# COMPACT_ATOMS: atom_id res chain seq x y z
N MET A 1 45.60 70.65 13.06
CA MET A 1 45.25 70.55 11.63
C MET A 1 43.78 70.93 11.50
N LYS A 2 43.52 72.22 11.27
CA LYS A 2 43.08 72.81 9.98
C LYS A 2 41.65 72.43 9.59
N ARG A 3 40.77 73.44 9.73
CA ARG A 3 39.67 73.88 8.83
C ARG A 3 38.50 72.89 8.70
N GLY A 4 37.24 73.25 8.92
CA GLY A 4 36.61 74.57 9.01
C GLY A 4 35.46 74.65 8.00
N ARG A 5 34.38 75.36 8.39
CA ARG A 5 33.35 75.99 7.53
C ARG A 5 32.44 75.05 6.74
N GLU A 6 31.18 75.35 6.43
CA GLU A 6 30.18 76.39 6.70
C GLU A 6 28.90 75.90 5.98
N LYS A 7 27.70 76.24 6.50
CA LYS A 7 26.53 76.84 5.79
C LYS A 7 26.22 76.43 4.32
N ALA A 8 24.99 76.35 3.82
CA ALA A 8 23.63 76.72 4.23
C ALA A 8 22.65 76.29 3.10
N GLU A 9 21.36 76.26 3.44
CA GLU A 9 20.19 76.72 2.66
C GLU A 9 19.85 76.19 1.23
N ALA A 10 18.66 75.58 1.17
CA ALA A 10 17.45 76.03 0.44
C ALA A 10 17.10 75.53 -0.99
N ARG A 11 15.76 75.25 -1.10
CA ARG A 11 14.81 75.36 -2.25
C ARG A 11 14.81 74.28 -3.34
N GLU A 12 13.72 73.52 -3.47
CA GLU A 12 12.46 73.73 -4.25
C GLU A 12 12.55 73.26 -5.72
N ALA A 13 11.67 72.32 -6.10
CA ALA A 13 11.03 72.08 -7.42
C ALA A 13 10.53 70.60 -7.46
N GLU A 14 9.22 70.34 -7.38
CA GLU A 14 8.27 70.25 -8.50
C GLU A 14 8.60 69.22 -9.59
N GLY A 15 7.68 68.25 -9.74
CA GLY A 15 7.20 67.78 -11.05
C GLY A 15 7.89 66.56 -11.67
N ALA A 16 7.28 65.38 -11.50
CA ALA A 16 7.34 64.33 -12.53
C ALA A 16 6.13 63.39 -12.45
N GLN A 17 5.22 63.56 -13.40
CA GLN A 17 4.22 62.57 -13.82
C GLN A 17 4.94 61.30 -14.30
N GLY A 18 4.55 60.14 -13.77
CA GLY A 18 5.05 58.82 -14.17
C GLY A 18 3.88 57.85 -14.37
N LYS A 19 3.57 57.61 -15.64
CA LYS A 19 2.88 56.47 -16.28
C LYS A 19 2.27 55.40 -15.35
N GLY A 20 0.97 55.19 -15.51
CA GLY A 20 0.30 53.96 -15.07
C GLY A 20 0.79 52.76 -15.89
N ASP A 21 1.34 51.78 -15.19
CA ASP A 21 1.57 50.44 -15.71
C ASP A 21 0.25 49.66 -15.60
N GLU A 22 -0.35 49.34 -16.75
CA GLU A 22 -1.37 48.31 -16.85
C GLU A 22 -0.73 46.96 -16.49
N GLU A 23 -1.15 46.37 -15.38
CA GLU A 23 -0.85 44.97 -15.08
C GLU A 23 -1.38 44.07 -16.22
N PRO A 24 -0.55 43.22 -16.82
CA PRO A 24 -1.02 42.28 -17.82
C PRO A 24 -1.93 41.27 -17.12
N ARG A 25 -3.22 41.29 -17.49
CA ARG A 25 -4.20 40.26 -17.13
C ARG A 25 -3.61 38.90 -17.48
N GLY A 26 -3.16 38.18 -16.45
CA GLY A 26 -2.67 36.81 -16.57
C GLY A 26 -3.74 35.96 -17.25
N SER A 27 -3.40 35.40 -18.40
CA SER A 27 -4.22 34.39 -19.04
C SER A 27 -4.33 33.20 -18.08
N VAL A 28 -5.53 32.98 -17.55
CA VAL A 28 -5.86 31.77 -16.80
C VAL A 28 -5.83 30.64 -17.82
N VAL A 29 -4.66 30.00 -17.96
CA VAL A 29 -4.54 28.77 -18.74
C VAL A 29 -5.39 27.72 -18.02
N PRO A 30 -6.45 27.18 -18.66
CA PRO A 30 -7.28 26.17 -18.04
C PRO A 30 -6.41 24.96 -17.71
N LYS A 31 -6.36 24.60 -16.43
CA LYS A 31 -5.60 23.45 -15.93
C LYS A 31 -6.14 22.21 -16.65
N PRO A 32 -5.29 21.42 -17.33
CA PRO A 32 -5.76 20.26 -18.08
C PRO A 32 -6.50 19.29 -17.15
N PRO A 33 -7.55 18.61 -17.65
CA PRO A 33 -8.30 17.65 -16.84
C PRO A 33 -7.33 16.56 -16.35
N LEU A 34 -7.24 16.44 -15.03
CA LEU A 34 -6.40 15.43 -14.39
C LEU A 34 -7.03 14.05 -14.65
N SER A 35 -6.39 13.23 -15.49
CA SER A 35 -6.74 11.83 -15.62
C SER A 35 -6.22 11.04 -14.41
N PRO A 36 -6.92 9.96 -13.99
CA PRO A 36 -6.37 9.04 -13.00
C PRO A 36 -5.04 8.48 -13.47
N VAL A 37 -4.02 8.50 -12.61
CA VAL A 37 -2.68 7.97 -12.91
C VAL A 37 -2.38 6.85 -11.94
N ALA A 38 -1.62 5.84 -12.37
CA ALA A 38 -1.20 4.78 -11.46
C ALA A 38 -0.47 5.33 -10.22
N SER A 39 -0.96 4.91 -9.05
CA SER A 39 -0.36 5.15 -7.75
C SER A 39 0.72 4.11 -7.44
N LEU A 40 1.68 4.46 -6.58
CA LEU A 40 2.52 3.47 -5.88
C LEU A 40 1.70 2.56 -4.93
N GLY A 41 0.40 2.84 -4.79
CA GLY A 41 -0.53 2.27 -3.81
C GLY A 41 -1.16 0.92 -4.15
N ASP A 42 -0.92 0.32 -5.32
CA ASP A 42 -1.23 -1.10 -5.59
C ASP A 42 -0.09 -1.77 -6.37
N ILE A 43 1.04 -2.03 -5.72
CA ILE A 43 2.26 -2.52 -6.38
C ILE A 43 2.01 -3.86 -7.07
N MET A 44 1.20 -4.73 -6.44
CA MET A 44 0.91 -6.10 -6.86
C MET A 44 -0.32 -6.20 -7.79
N GLY A 45 -1.15 -5.15 -7.87
CA GLY A 45 -2.33 -5.12 -8.73
C GLY A 45 -2.04 -4.52 -10.10
N GLY A 46 -2.30 -5.29 -11.16
CA GLY A 46 -2.31 -4.78 -12.54
C GLY A 46 -3.66 -4.24 -12.99
N ALA A 47 -4.75 -4.58 -12.29
CA ALA A 47 -6.12 -4.18 -12.62
C ALA A 47 -6.83 -3.60 -11.38
N SER A 48 -7.77 -2.67 -11.61
CA SER A 48 -8.65 -2.16 -10.56
C SER A 48 -9.26 -3.33 -9.79
N PRO A 49 -9.29 -3.28 -8.44
CA PRO A 49 -9.83 -4.37 -7.66
C PRO A 49 -11.28 -4.63 -8.09
N ARG A 50 -11.57 -5.90 -8.39
CA ARG A 50 -12.95 -6.33 -8.67
C ARG A 50 -13.79 -5.99 -7.44
N LEU A 51 -14.84 -5.19 -7.64
CA LEU A 51 -15.74 -4.84 -6.54
C LEU A 51 -16.45 -6.10 -6.08
N ILE A 52 -16.38 -6.36 -4.77
CA ILE A 52 -17.01 -7.51 -4.12
C ILE A 52 -18.33 -7.02 -3.54
N GLU A 53 -19.44 -7.60 -3.98
CA GLU A 53 -20.76 -7.23 -3.49
C GLU A 53 -21.07 -8.00 -2.21
N HIS A 54 -21.02 -7.31 -1.08
CA HIS A 54 -21.37 -7.84 0.24
C HIS A 54 -21.67 -6.66 1.16
N SER A 55 -22.38 -6.86 2.28
CA SER A 55 -22.68 -5.77 3.22
C SER A 55 -21.50 -5.47 4.16
N ASP A 56 -20.83 -6.50 4.68
CA ASP A 56 -19.68 -6.37 5.59
C ASP A 56 -18.42 -5.85 4.88
N PRO A 57 -17.93 -4.65 5.23
CA PRO A 57 -16.77 -4.03 4.58
C PRO A 57 -15.44 -4.71 4.88
N LEU A 58 -15.25 -5.24 6.09
CA LEU A 58 -13.98 -5.88 6.44
C LEU A 58 -13.82 -7.23 5.74
N ARG A 59 -14.92 -7.96 5.52
CA ARG A 59 -14.88 -9.17 4.68
C ARG A 59 -14.51 -8.84 3.23
N ARG A 60 -15.00 -7.74 2.65
CA ARG A 60 -14.58 -7.30 1.31
C ARG A 60 -13.08 -7.04 1.27
N VAL A 61 -12.53 -6.33 2.27
CA VAL A 61 -11.08 -6.08 2.38
C VAL A 61 -10.30 -7.39 2.38
N VAL A 62 -10.69 -8.34 3.23
CA VAL A 62 -10.03 -9.64 3.35
C VAL A 62 -10.12 -10.47 2.07
N LEU A 63 -11.28 -10.52 1.43
CA LEU A 63 -11.44 -11.25 0.17
C LEU A 63 -10.59 -10.67 -0.96
N SER A 64 -10.44 -9.34 -1.00
CA SER A 64 -9.64 -8.63 -2.01
C SER A 64 -8.12 -8.69 -1.79
N ALA A 65 -7.67 -9.13 -0.60
CA ALA A 65 -6.27 -9.09 -0.16
C ALA A 65 -5.31 -9.83 -1.13
N ASN A 66 -4.34 -9.12 -1.71
CA ASN A 66 -3.48 -9.62 -2.78
C ASN A 66 -2.12 -10.15 -2.29
N GLY A 67 -2.15 -11.03 -1.29
CA GLY A 67 -0.95 -11.56 -0.64
C GLY A 67 -0.56 -10.81 0.64
N ASN A 68 -1.43 -9.93 1.14
CA ASN A 68 -1.23 -9.13 2.36
C ASN A 68 -2.18 -9.53 3.51
N LEU A 69 -2.88 -10.67 3.42
CA LEU A 69 -3.89 -11.09 4.42
C LEU A 69 -3.31 -11.16 5.84
N GLN A 70 -2.15 -11.80 6.01
CA GLN A 70 -1.46 -11.90 7.31
C GLN A 70 -1.21 -10.53 7.92
N ARG A 71 -0.80 -9.55 7.11
CA ARG A 71 -0.53 -8.18 7.55
C ARG A 71 -1.82 -7.45 7.93
N ILE A 72 -2.88 -7.59 7.14
CA ILE A 72 -4.19 -7.00 7.45
C ILE A 72 -4.66 -7.47 8.83
N VAL A 73 -4.66 -8.79 9.06
CA VAL A 73 -5.12 -9.38 10.33
C VAL A 73 -4.17 -9.00 11.48
N SER A 74 -2.86 -9.10 11.27
CA SER A 74 -1.86 -8.71 12.27
C SER A 74 -2.04 -7.25 12.71
N SER A 75 -2.26 -6.35 11.75
CA SER A 75 -2.42 -4.93 12.03
C SER A 75 -3.76 -4.62 12.70
N PHE A 76 -4.83 -5.30 12.29
CA PHE A 76 -6.14 -5.18 12.92
C PHE A 76 -6.05 -5.51 14.41
N TYR A 77 -5.42 -6.62 14.77
CA TYR A 77 -5.26 -7.06 16.15
C TYR A 77 -4.09 -6.41 16.90
N ASN A 78 -3.19 -5.70 16.19
CA ASN A 78 -1.90 -5.27 16.73
C ASN A 78 -1.13 -6.45 17.36
N ALA A 79 -1.16 -7.61 16.69
CA ALA A 79 -0.64 -8.88 17.20
C ALA A 79 0.00 -9.70 16.09
N ALA A 80 0.88 -10.63 16.45
CA ALA A 80 1.54 -11.51 15.49
C ALA A 80 0.53 -12.48 14.85
N VAL A 81 0.62 -12.62 13.53
CA VAL A 81 -0.02 -13.71 12.79
C VAL A 81 1.01 -14.80 12.55
N ARG A 82 0.70 -16.03 12.96
CA ARG A 82 1.55 -17.21 12.79
C ARG A 82 1.08 -18.05 11.61
N VAL A 83 2.03 -18.62 10.88
CA VAL A 83 1.75 -19.57 9.79
C VAL A 83 2.32 -20.93 10.15
N SER A 84 1.46 -21.92 10.34
CA SER A 84 1.86 -23.29 10.64
C SER A 84 1.70 -24.18 9.39
N ALA A 85 2.79 -24.76 8.91
CA ALA A 85 2.75 -25.74 7.83
C ALA A 85 2.19 -27.06 8.34
N ILE A 86 1.09 -27.52 7.73
CA ILE A 86 0.40 -28.77 8.11
C ILE A 86 0.74 -29.90 7.14
N ARG A 87 0.81 -29.57 5.85
CA ARG A 87 1.18 -30.51 4.79
C ARG A 87 2.03 -29.78 3.76
N HIS A 88 3.08 -30.46 3.29
CA HIS A 88 3.89 -30.05 2.16
C HIS A 88 4.38 -31.31 1.46
N GLU A 89 4.03 -31.48 0.19
CA GLU A 89 4.38 -32.67 -0.57
C GLU A 89 4.57 -32.38 -2.06
N LEU A 90 5.38 -33.21 -2.71
CA LEU A 90 5.46 -33.28 -4.16
C LEU A 90 4.29 -34.12 -4.68
N VAL A 91 3.40 -33.51 -5.46
CA VAL A 91 2.20 -34.15 -6.02
C VAL A 91 2.47 -34.73 -7.41
N ALA A 92 3.29 -34.03 -8.20
CA ALA A 92 3.75 -34.45 -9.52
C ALA A 92 5.10 -33.76 -9.81
N PRO A 93 5.83 -34.10 -10.89
CA PRO A 93 7.07 -33.40 -11.23
C PRO A 93 6.88 -31.88 -11.24
N ASN A 94 7.71 -31.19 -10.46
CA ASN A 94 7.67 -29.73 -10.24
C ASN A 94 6.31 -29.16 -9.78
N THR A 95 5.46 -30.00 -9.20
CA THR A 95 4.13 -29.61 -8.69
C THR A 95 4.02 -29.99 -7.23
N TYR A 96 3.75 -29.00 -6.38
CA TYR A 96 3.73 -29.15 -4.94
C TYR A 96 2.36 -28.83 -4.36
N GLY A 97 1.91 -29.65 -3.42
CA GLY A 97 0.72 -29.41 -2.61
C GLY A 97 1.14 -28.87 -1.24
N ARG A 98 0.43 -27.84 -0.75
CA ARG A 98 0.67 -27.26 0.57
C ARG A 98 -0.65 -26.96 1.28
N LYS A 99 -0.71 -27.28 2.58
CA LYS A 99 -1.76 -26.86 3.51
C LYS A 99 -1.13 -26.13 4.68
N VAL A 100 -1.63 -24.94 5.00
CA VAL A 100 -1.20 -24.16 6.15
C VAL A 100 -2.38 -23.66 6.98
N HIS A 101 -2.12 -23.44 8.26
CA HIS A 101 -3.02 -22.73 9.17
C HIS A 101 -2.44 -21.35 9.45
N LEU A 102 -3.29 -20.33 9.42
CA LEU A 102 -2.96 -19.00 9.91
C LEU A 102 -3.70 -18.78 11.22
N SER A 103 -2.99 -18.31 12.24
CA SER A 103 -3.56 -18.02 13.55
C SER A 103 -3.17 -16.64 14.07
N VAL A 104 -4.04 -16.06 14.87
CA VAL A 104 -3.82 -14.82 15.63
C VAL A 104 -4.37 -15.06 17.03
N HIS A 105 -3.64 -14.60 18.06
CA HIS A 105 -3.99 -14.90 19.45
C HIS A 105 -4.24 -16.40 19.70
N GLY A 106 -3.48 -17.29 19.07
CA GLY A 106 -3.66 -18.74 19.20
C GLY A 106 -4.89 -19.33 18.51
N VAL A 107 -5.78 -18.51 17.95
CA VAL A 107 -6.98 -18.97 17.25
C VAL A 107 -6.69 -19.09 15.76
N ILE A 108 -6.90 -20.29 15.19
CA ILE A 108 -6.80 -20.49 13.74
C ILE A 108 -7.96 -19.75 13.09
N PHE A 109 -7.65 -18.80 12.22
CA PHE A 109 -8.64 -17.99 11.52
C PHE A 109 -8.74 -18.27 10.03
N CYS A 110 -7.71 -18.87 9.44
CA CYS A 110 -7.67 -19.21 8.04
C CYS A 110 -6.95 -20.54 7.81
N VAL A 111 -7.51 -21.35 6.93
CA VAL A 111 -6.89 -22.54 6.38
C VAL A 111 -6.64 -22.28 4.90
N ALA A 112 -5.39 -22.32 4.49
CA ALA A 112 -5.00 -22.12 3.09
C ALA A 112 -4.48 -23.43 2.49
N ARG A 113 -5.04 -23.81 1.35
CA ARG A 113 -4.55 -24.88 0.49
C ARG A 113 -4.01 -24.28 -0.78
N SER A 114 -2.88 -24.79 -1.24
CA SER A 114 -2.28 -24.32 -2.48
C SER A 114 -1.68 -25.44 -3.30
N THR A 115 -1.80 -25.31 -4.61
CA THR A 115 -1.08 -26.10 -5.61
C THR A 115 -0.11 -25.19 -6.32
N ILE A 116 1.16 -25.58 -6.37
CA ILE A 116 2.26 -24.75 -6.87
C ILE A 116 2.96 -25.48 -8.00
N HIS A 117 3.01 -24.84 -9.16
CA HIS A 117 3.69 -25.35 -10.35
C HIS A 117 4.92 -24.50 -10.64
N LEU A 118 6.06 -25.18 -10.78
CA LEU A 118 7.36 -24.57 -11.07
C LEU A 118 7.79 -24.99 -12.48
N SER A 119 8.25 -24.05 -13.29
CA SER A 119 8.79 -24.35 -14.63
C SER A 119 10.18 -23.80 -14.86
N ARG A 120 10.64 -22.87 -14.01
CA ARG A 120 11.97 -22.27 -14.12
C ARG A 120 13.02 -23.05 -13.33
N PRO A 121 14.21 -23.35 -13.91
CA PRO A 121 15.25 -24.12 -13.23
C PRO A 121 15.71 -23.52 -11.91
N ASP A 122 15.91 -22.20 -11.84
CA ASP A 122 16.36 -21.49 -10.64
C ASP A 122 15.31 -21.51 -9.52
N VAL A 123 14.01 -21.46 -9.86
CA VAL A 123 12.92 -21.61 -8.88
C VAL A 123 12.87 -23.02 -8.31
N ILE A 124 13.05 -24.03 -9.17
CA ILE A 124 13.08 -25.45 -8.77
C ILE A 124 14.28 -25.72 -7.87
N GLU A 125 15.45 -25.18 -8.23
CA GLU A 125 16.68 -25.30 -7.44
C GLU A 125 16.53 -24.62 -6.07
N ALA A 126 15.95 -23.42 -6.00
CA ALA A 126 15.68 -22.73 -4.74
C ALA A 126 14.80 -23.58 -3.80
N MET A 127 13.74 -24.19 -4.34
CA MET A 127 12.89 -25.14 -3.60
C MET A 127 13.67 -26.36 -3.12
N ALA A 128 14.49 -26.96 -3.97
CA ALA A 128 15.34 -28.10 -3.61
C ALA A 128 16.34 -27.75 -2.49
N ASN A 129 16.80 -26.49 -2.46
CA ASN A 129 17.68 -25.95 -1.43
C ASN A 129 16.95 -25.50 -0.14
N GLY A 130 15.67 -25.83 0.01
CA GLY A 130 14.92 -25.61 1.26
C GLY A 130 14.23 -24.26 1.36
N VAL A 131 14.20 -23.45 0.30
CA VAL A 131 13.35 -22.25 0.27
C VAL A 131 11.89 -22.69 0.32
N SER A 132 11.16 -22.28 1.36
CA SER A 132 9.75 -22.68 1.45
C SER A 132 8.92 -22.02 0.35
N ILE A 133 7.84 -22.68 -0.08
CA ILE A 133 6.94 -22.18 -1.14
C ILE A 133 6.48 -20.74 -0.90
N GLY A 134 6.13 -20.43 0.35
CA GLY A 134 5.66 -19.11 0.73
C GLY A 134 6.73 -18.01 0.61
N GLN A 135 7.98 -18.38 0.37
CA GLN A 135 9.15 -17.49 0.29
C GLN A 135 9.66 -17.27 -1.13
N LEU A 136 9.23 -18.08 -2.11
CA LEU A 136 9.85 -18.09 -3.43
C LEU A 136 9.83 -16.73 -4.12
N PHE A 137 8.69 -16.03 -4.10
CA PHE A 137 8.56 -14.70 -4.69
C PHE A 137 9.56 -13.71 -4.08
N ARG A 138 9.74 -13.74 -2.76
CA ARG A 138 10.69 -12.85 -2.07
C ARG A 138 12.13 -13.25 -2.31
N HIS A 139 12.44 -14.54 -2.17
CA HIS A 139 13.77 -15.10 -2.34
C HIS A 139 14.34 -14.77 -3.72
N LEU A 140 13.50 -14.83 -4.75
CA LEU A 140 13.87 -14.54 -6.13
C LEU A 140 13.62 -13.07 -6.53
N ASN A 141 13.12 -12.25 -5.60
CA ASN A 141 12.76 -10.84 -5.83
C ASN A 141 11.79 -10.64 -7.02
N ILE A 142 10.84 -11.56 -7.18
CA ILE A 142 9.85 -11.54 -8.24
C ILE A 142 8.55 -10.94 -7.69
N LEU A 143 8.01 -9.97 -8.41
CA LEU A 143 6.68 -9.41 -8.13
C LEU A 143 5.59 -10.28 -8.78
N PRO A 144 4.75 -11.01 -8.03
CA PRO A 144 3.69 -11.79 -8.64
C PRO A 144 2.48 -10.94 -9.01
N ALA A 145 1.80 -11.37 -10.07
CA ALA A 145 0.47 -10.91 -10.42
C ALA A 145 -0.58 -11.71 -9.63
N PHE A 146 -1.54 -10.99 -9.06
CA PHE A 146 -2.66 -11.56 -8.32
C PHE A 146 -3.93 -11.55 -9.17
N GLU A 147 -4.67 -12.66 -9.17
CA GLU A 147 -5.99 -12.75 -9.80
C GLU A 147 -6.99 -13.48 -8.89
N LEU A 148 -8.07 -12.80 -8.52
CA LEU A 148 -9.16 -13.41 -7.75
C LEU A 148 -10.08 -14.21 -8.68
N LEU A 149 -10.04 -15.54 -8.57
CA LEU A 149 -10.82 -16.47 -9.40
C LEU A 149 -12.27 -16.60 -8.91
N GLY A 150 -12.49 -16.61 -7.60
CA GLY A 150 -13.82 -16.77 -7.01
C GLY A 150 -13.84 -16.54 -5.51
N TYR A 151 -15.03 -16.35 -4.97
CA TYR A 151 -15.28 -16.22 -3.54
C TYR A 151 -16.72 -16.63 -3.21
N SER A 152 -16.98 -16.98 -1.96
CA SER A 152 -18.34 -17.13 -1.43
C SER A 152 -18.39 -16.72 0.03
N PHE A 153 -19.56 -16.26 0.47
CA PHE A 153 -19.89 -16.01 1.87
C PHE A 153 -20.66 -17.16 2.52
N GLU A 154 -21.06 -18.13 1.69
CA GLU A 154 -21.72 -19.35 2.12
C GLU A 154 -20.68 -20.33 2.67
N GLU A 155 -21.16 -21.19 3.57
CA GLU A 155 -20.36 -22.24 4.16
C GLU A 155 -20.12 -23.33 3.13
N GLU A 156 -18.88 -23.80 3.00
CA GLU A 156 -18.61 -24.97 2.17
C GLU A 156 -19.22 -26.20 2.82
N ALA A 157 -19.76 -27.11 1.99
CA ALA A 157 -20.32 -28.38 2.46
C ALA A 157 -19.28 -29.18 3.26
N ASP A 158 -18.01 -29.07 2.87
CA ASP A 158 -16.87 -29.65 3.56
C ASP A 158 -16.26 -28.63 4.52
N ALA A 159 -16.92 -28.40 5.65
CA ALA A 159 -16.42 -27.47 6.67
C ALA A 159 -15.00 -27.85 7.12
N GLU A 160 -14.10 -26.86 7.21
CA GLU A 160 -12.74 -27.09 7.68
C GLU A 160 -12.71 -27.48 9.17
N PRO A 161 -12.32 -28.72 9.54
CA PRO A 161 -12.37 -29.16 10.94
C PRO A 161 -11.50 -28.29 11.86
N ALA A 162 -10.40 -27.74 11.32
CA ALA A 162 -9.48 -26.87 12.04
C ALA A 162 -10.10 -25.51 12.45
N LEU A 163 -11.17 -25.08 11.79
CA LEU A 163 -11.91 -23.87 12.16
C LEU A 163 -13.02 -24.14 13.18
N GLY A 164 -13.26 -25.41 13.53
CA GLY A 164 -14.34 -25.84 14.42
C GLY A 164 -15.72 -25.70 13.79
N ALA A 165 -16.77 -25.63 14.62
CA ALA A 165 -18.17 -25.47 14.19
C ALA A 165 -18.53 -24.02 13.78
N VAL A 166 -17.52 -23.20 13.47
CA VAL A 166 -17.71 -21.78 13.18
C VAL A 166 -17.95 -21.62 11.69
N ARG A 167 -19.00 -20.88 11.35
CA ARG A 167 -19.30 -20.56 9.94
C ARG A 167 -18.08 -19.94 9.27
N SER A 168 -17.87 -20.30 8.02
CA SER A 168 -16.76 -19.81 7.23
C SER A 168 -17.23 -19.03 6.00
N PHE A 169 -16.27 -18.44 5.32
CA PHE A 169 -16.38 -17.93 3.96
C PHE A 169 -15.05 -18.21 3.25
N TRP A 170 -14.99 -18.13 1.92
CA TRP A 170 -13.80 -18.54 1.20
C TRP A 170 -13.47 -17.67 0.00
N ARG A 171 -12.22 -17.79 -0.45
CA ARG A 171 -11.72 -17.21 -1.70
C ARG A 171 -10.74 -18.12 -2.40
N LYS A 172 -10.81 -18.16 -3.72
CA LYS A 172 -9.87 -18.83 -4.60
C LYS A 172 -9.19 -17.81 -5.51
N TYR A 173 -7.87 -17.86 -5.60
CA TYR A 173 -7.09 -16.91 -6.40
C TYR A 173 -5.80 -17.54 -6.91
N THR A 174 -5.15 -16.86 -7.86
CA THR A 174 -3.81 -17.22 -8.31
C THR A 174 -2.79 -16.16 -7.91
N LEU A 175 -1.57 -16.60 -7.66
CA LEU A 175 -0.37 -15.78 -7.69
C LEU A 175 0.52 -16.34 -8.77
N HIS A 176 0.87 -15.54 -9.77
CA HIS A 176 1.67 -16.01 -10.88
C HIS A 176 2.78 -15.04 -11.26
N SER A 177 3.88 -15.60 -11.70
CA SER A 177 4.99 -14.89 -12.30
C SER A 177 5.67 -15.82 -13.31
N ASP A 178 6.64 -15.29 -14.03
CA ASP A 178 7.48 -16.13 -14.89
C ASP A 178 8.09 -17.29 -14.08
N GLY A 179 7.83 -18.53 -14.51
CA GLY A 179 8.35 -19.74 -13.87
C GLY A 179 7.62 -20.28 -12.64
N LEU A 180 6.61 -19.56 -12.12
CA LEU A 180 5.96 -19.88 -10.85
C LEU A 180 4.46 -19.58 -10.92
N HIS A 181 3.63 -20.60 -10.74
CA HIS A 181 2.17 -20.48 -10.73
C HIS A 181 1.60 -21.13 -9.47
N CYS A 182 0.88 -20.36 -8.66
CA CYS A 182 0.25 -20.83 -7.44
C CYS A 182 -1.26 -20.67 -7.55
N GLU A 183 -2.01 -21.76 -7.42
CA GLU A 183 -3.44 -21.71 -7.15
C GLU A 183 -3.66 -21.82 -5.65
N ILE A 184 -4.43 -20.91 -5.07
CA ILE A 184 -4.64 -20.83 -3.61
C ILE A 184 -6.13 -20.77 -3.32
N HIS A 185 -6.56 -21.63 -2.39
CA HIS A 185 -7.89 -21.63 -1.82
C HIS A 185 -7.79 -21.39 -0.30
N GLU A 186 -8.41 -20.32 0.17
CA GLU A 186 -8.42 -19.93 1.58
C GLU A 186 -9.84 -19.98 2.13
N THR A 187 -10.02 -20.74 3.21
CA THR A 187 -11.25 -20.79 4.02
C THR A 187 -11.01 -20.00 5.30
N LEU A 188 -11.86 -19.00 5.55
CA LEU A 188 -11.70 -18.04 6.64
C LEU A 188 -12.89 -18.11 7.60
N ARG A 189 -12.61 -17.88 8.89
CA ARG A 189 -13.67 -17.75 9.90
C ARG A 189 -14.52 -16.52 9.66
N ARG A 190 -15.83 -16.66 9.82
CA ARG A 190 -16.79 -15.56 9.69
C ARG A 190 -16.62 -14.48 10.76
N ASP A 191 -16.15 -14.88 11.95
CA ASP A 191 -15.89 -14.02 13.11
C ASP A 191 -14.43 -13.53 13.20
N LEU A 192 -13.71 -13.52 12.06
CA LEU A 192 -12.29 -13.15 11.97
C LEU A 192 -11.94 -11.84 12.68
N PHE A 193 -12.86 -10.88 12.79
CA PHE A 193 -12.64 -9.55 13.38
C PHE A 193 -13.25 -9.41 14.79
N GLU A 194 -13.81 -10.48 15.33
CA GLU A 194 -14.35 -10.56 16.70
C GLU A 194 -13.62 -11.62 17.55
N LEU A 195 -12.42 -12.05 17.13
CA LEU A 195 -11.68 -13.09 17.84
C LEU A 195 -11.21 -12.56 19.20
N PRO A 196 -11.50 -13.28 20.29
CA PRO A 196 -10.98 -12.90 21.60
C PRO A 196 -9.46 -13.11 21.61
N PRO A 197 -8.70 -12.31 22.39
CA PRO A 197 -7.36 -12.70 22.77
C PRO A 197 -7.46 -14.03 23.52
N ALA A 198 -6.81 -15.10 23.05
CA ALA A 198 -6.77 -16.32 23.85
C ALA A 198 -6.06 -16.05 25.17
N GLU A 199 -6.50 -16.74 26.23
CA GLU A 199 -5.79 -16.88 27.50
C GLU A 199 -4.54 -17.75 27.31
N LEU A 200 -3.63 -17.31 26.45
CA LEU A 200 -2.33 -17.96 26.29
C LEU A 200 -1.33 -17.31 27.25
N PRO A 201 -0.36 -18.09 27.78
CA PRO A 201 0.75 -17.53 28.52
C PRO A 201 1.44 -16.45 27.66
N ALA A 202 1.90 -15.37 28.30
CA ALA A 202 2.58 -14.27 27.65
C ALA A 202 3.59 -14.83 26.64
N GLU A 203 3.34 -14.53 25.36
CA GLU A 203 4.20 -14.98 24.28
C GLU A 203 5.62 -14.51 24.58
N PRO A 204 6.66 -15.34 24.37
CA PRO A 204 8.03 -14.87 24.48
C PRO A 204 8.16 -13.67 23.55
N GLU A 205 8.63 -12.55 24.11
CA GLU A 205 8.98 -11.38 23.33
C GLU A 205 10.04 -11.84 22.32
N ASP A 206 9.62 -12.05 21.08
CA ASP A 206 10.51 -12.47 20.01
C ASP A 206 11.37 -11.24 19.68
N GLU A 207 12.46 -11.06 20.44
CA GLU A 207 13.48 -10.01 20.29
C GLU A 207 14.27 -10.14 18.97
N SER A 208 13.82 -10.98 18.03
CA SER A 208 14.35 -10.90 16.68
C SER A 208 14.06 -9.49 16.17
N GLU A 209 15.11 -8.68 16.05
CA GLU A 209 15.18 -7.46 15.25
C GLU A 209 14.99 -7.80 13.77
N GLY A 210 13.96 -8.59 13.45
CA GLY A 210 13.52 -8.88 12.12
C GLY A 210 13.10 -7.57 11.47
N SER A 211 13.71 -7.29 10.32
CA SER A 211 13.38 -6.16 9.46
C SER A 211 11.86 -5.91 9.44
N LEU A 212 11.44 -4.85 10.13
CA LEU A 212 10.07 -4.35 10.20
C LEU A 212 9.54 -4.15 8.78
N GLY A 213 8.87 -5.15 8.22
CA GLY A 213 8.21 -5.03 6.94
C GLY A 213 8.55 -6.06 5.88
N ASP A 214 9.34 -7.11 6.18
CA ASP A 214 9.43 -8.21 5.23
C ASP A 214 8.08 -8.93 5.14
N LEU A 215 7.44 -8.80 3.97
CA LEU A 215 6.11 -9.31 3.63
C LEU A 215 6.04 -10.84 3.68
N MET A 216 7.21 -11.47 3.75
CA MET A 216 7.41 -12.89 3.72
C MET A 216 8.47 -13.29 4.76
N ALA A 217 8.44 -12.83 6.01
CA ALA A 217 9.28 -13.53 7.01
C ALA A 217 8.74 -14.98 7.18
N PRO A 218 9.59 -16.02 7.25
CA PRO A 218 9.18 -17.43 7.09
C PRO A 218 8.28 -18.03 8.19
N GLY A 219 7.67 -17.24 9.08
CA GLY A 219 6.76 -17.80 10.09
C GLY A 219 5.91 -16.82 10.90
N SER A 220 6.23 -15.52 10.89
CA SER A 220 5.49 -14.52 11.65
C SER A 220 5.51 -13.17 10.93
N THR A 221 4.35 -12.52 10.83
CA THR A 221 4.26 -11.11 10.45
C THR A 221 3.77 -10.32 11.66
N TYR A 222 4.58 -9.38 12.15
CA TYR A 222 4.21 -8.53 13.26
C TYR A 222 4.88 -7.17 13.19
N LEU A 223 4.11 -6.15 13.55
CA LEU A 223 4.57 -4.79 13.76
C LEU A 223 3.67 -4.17 14.82
N ARG A 224 4.22 -3.97 16.03
CA ARG A 224 3.49 -3.29 17.09
C ARG A 224 3.44 -1.80 16.81
N LEU A 225 2.24 -1.27 16.63
CA LEU A 225 2.02 0.17 16.61
C LEU A 225 1.73 0.67 18.04
N PRO A 226 2.07 1.95 18.34
CA PRO A 226 1.68 2.59 19.59
C PRO A 226 0.16 2.52 19.81
N ASP A 227 -0.24 2.62 21.07
CA ASP A 227 -1.66 2.73 21.43
C ASP A 227 -2.28 4.01 20.85
N GLY A 228 -3.62 4.06 20.84
CA GLY A 228 -4.39 5.20 20.37
C GLY A 228 -4.90 5.06 18.93
N PHE A 229 -4.28 4.24 18.08
CA PHE A 229 -4.85 3.93 16.76
C PHE A 229 -5.95 2.87 16.87
N THR A 230 -7.06 3.04 16.15
CA THR A 230 -8.08 2.02 15.95
C THR A 230 -7.56 0.89 15.08
N ALA A 231 -8.22 -0.27 15.11
CA ALA A 231 -7.85 -1.43 14.29
C ALA A 231 -7.81 -1.11 12.78
N ARG A 232 -8.75 -0.30 12.29
CA ARG A 232 -8.83 0.11 10.88
C ARG A 232 -7.72 1.08 10.50
N GLU A 233 -7.38 2.04 11.36
CA GLU A 233 -6.25 2.95 11.12
C GLU A 233 -4.92 2.20 11.07
N ARG A 234 -4.73 1.22 11.96
CA ARG A 234 -3.53 0.35 11.93
C ARG A 234 -3.38 -0.38 10.60
N MET A 235 -4.48 -0.86 10.00
CA MET A 235 -4.43 -1.47 8.66
C MET A 235 -3.87 -0.52 7.60
N LEU A 236 -4.23 0.77 7.63
CA LEU A 236 -3.68 1.76 6.68
C LEU A 236 -2.24 2.14 7.02
N LEU A 237 -1.90 2.25 8.31
CA LEU A 237 -0.55 2.58 8.75
C LEU A 237 0.50 1.54 8.33
N THR A 238 0.12 0.27 8.24
CA THR A 238 1.03 -0.83 7.86
C THR A 238 0.88 -1.28 6.40
N ALA A 239 -0.08 -0.74 5.65
CA ALA A 239 -0.37 -1.06 4.25
C ALA A 239 0.86 -0.89 3.34
N ASN A 240 1.36 -1.94 2.69
CA ASN A 240 2.54 -1.84 1.82
C ASN A 240 2.16 -1.67 0.34
N GLY A 241 1.70 -0.47 -0.02
CA GLY A 241 1.26 -0.23 -1.38
C GLY A 241 0.01 -1.04 -1.72
N ASN A 242 -0.97 -1.04 -0.81
CA ASN A 242 -2.32 -1.58 -1.00
C ASN A 242 -3.41 -0.70 -0.35
N VAL A 243 -3.09 0.56 -0.01
CA VAL A 243 -4.05 1.52 0.58
C VAL A 243 -5.27 1.70 -0.33
N GLU A 244 -5.03 1.88 -1.63
CA GLU A 244 -6.08 2.05 -2.63
C GLU A 244 -7.07 0.88 -2.59
N ARG A 245 -6.55 -0.35 -2.59
CA ARG A 245 -7.33 -1.58 -2.53
C ARG A 245 -8.08 -1.71 -1.22
N ILE A 246 -7.43 -1.48 -0.07
CA ILE A 246 -8.08 -1.56 1.25
C ILE A 246 -9.27 -0.62 1.31
N VAL A 247 -9.08 0.66 0.97
CA VAL A 247 -10.15 1.67 1.08
C VAL A 247 -11.22 1.42 0.01
N SER A 248 -10.82 1.08 -1.21
CA SER A 248 -11.76 0.75 -2.30
C SER A 248 -12.66 -0.43 -1.95
N SER A 249 -12.08 -1.53 -1.44
CA SER A 249 -12.85 -2.70 -1.02
C SER A 249 -13.69 -2.44 0.22
N TYR A 250 -13.17 -1.66 1.18
CA TYR A 250 -13.93 -1.27 2.37
C TYR A 250 -15.20 -0.51 2.01
N HIS A 251 -15.16 0.38 1.03
CA HIS A 251 -16.33 1.15 0.61
C HIS A 251 -17.11 0.55 -0.57
N ALA A 252 -16.61 -0.54 -1.16
CA ALA A 252 -17.10 -1.06 -2.44
C ALA A 252 -17.17 0.03 -3.54
N MET A 253 -16.17 0.92 -3.56
CA MET A 253 -16.12 2.06 -4.47
C MET A 253 -14.73 2.25 -5.08
N PRO A 254 -14.62 2.77 -6.30
CA PRO A 254 -13.32 3.07 -6.89
C PRO A 254 -12.61 4.19 -6.12
N VAL A 255 -11.30 4.04 -5.97
CA VAL A 255 -10.40 5.09 -5.53
C VAL A 255 -9.66 5.61 -6.75
N ALA A 256 -9.52 6.93 -6.85
CA ALA A 256 -8.77 7.58 -7.91
C ALA A 256 -7.49 8.19 -7.34
N ALA A 257 -6.37 7.95 -8.02
CA ALA A 257 -5.09 8.52 -7.66
C ALA A 257 -4.73 9.68 -8.59
N TYR A 258 -4.33 10.80 -7.99
CA TYR A 258 -4.01 12.04 -8.68
C TYR A 258 -2.59 12.48 -8.35
N VAL A 259 -1.75 12.62 -9.37
CA VAL A 259 -0.41 13.20 -9.21
C VAL A 259 -0.56 14.72 -9.18
N ILE A 260 -0.35 15.30 -7.99
CA ILE A 260 -0.42 16.76 -7.79
C ILE A 260 0.86 17.40 -8.33
N SER A 261 2.02 16.82 -8.03
CA SER A 261 3.31 17.30 -8.50
C SER A 261 4.28 16.13 -8.69
N ASN A 262 5.19 16.30 -9.65
CA ASN A 262 6.29 15.37 -9.91
C ASN A 262 7.47 16.17 -10.48
N HIS A 263 8.41 16.54 -9.63
CA HIS A 263 9.52 17.43 -9.96
C HIS A 263 10.85 16.71 -9.81
N LYS A 264 11.66 16.70 -10.87
CA LYS A 264 13.05 16.25 -10.80
C LYS A 264 13.91 17.38 -10.23
N ARG A 265 14.69 17.11 -9.18
CA ARG A 265 15.66 18.06 -8.64
C ARG A 265 16.78 18.31 -9.66
N HIS A 266 17.32 19.53 -9.67
CA HIS A 266 18.38 19.93 -10.61
C HIS A 266 19.60 19.01 -10.49
N ASP A 267 20.18 18.60 -11.64
CA ASP A 267 21.38 17.77 -11.79
C ASP A 267 21.47 16.49 -10.95
N SER A 268 20.34 15.96 -10.46
CA SER A 268 20.33 14.74 -9.65
C SER A 268 19.22 13.78 -10.10
N PRO A 269 19.41 12.46 -9.91
CA PRO A 269 18.38 11.46 -10.18
C PRO A 269 17.36 11.38 -9.03
N VAL A 270 17.01 12.53 -8.44
CA VAL A 270 16.11 12.65 -7.29
C VAL A 270 14.83 13.37 -7.71
N PHE A 271 13.69 12.85 -7.28
CA PHE A 271 12.38 13.40 -7.61
C PHE A 271 11.56 13.67 -6.34
N ASP A 272 10.93 14.83 -6.30
CA ASP A 272 9.90 15.16 -5.32
C ASP A 272 8.53 14.93 -5.96
N ARG A 273 7.70 14.10 -5.34
CA ARG A 273 6.39 13.74 -5.87
C ARG A 273 5.32 13.87 -4.80
N GLN A 274 4.15 14.36 -5.22
CA GLN A 274 2.96 14.45 -4.39
C GLN A 274 1.77 13.78 -5.07
N VAL A 275 1.07 12.92 -4.34
CA VAL A 275 -0.09 12.18 -4.83
C VAL A 275 -1.24 12.32 -3.84
N ALA A 276 -2.46 12.51 -4.33
CA ALA A 276 -3.66 12.42 -3.52
C ALA A 276 -4.49 11.20 -3.94
N LEU A 277 -5.08 10.51 -2.96
CA LEU A 277 -6.13 9.52 -3.22
C LEU A 277 -7.49 10.09 -2.88
N LEU A 278 -8.40 9.94 -3.81
CA LEU A 278 -9.75 10.46 -3.74
C LEU A 278 -10.76 9.32 -3.85
N MET A 279 -11.86 9.45 -3.13
CA MET A 279 -13.04 8.61 -3.29
C MET A 279 -14.25 9.52 -3.47
N GLN A 280 -15.00 9.32 -4.55
CA GLN A 280 -16.12 10.21 -4.94
C GLN A 280 -15.74 11.71 -4.95
N GLY A 281 -14.53 12.04 -5.44
CA GLY A 281 -14.03 13.42 -5.48
C GLY A 281 -13.54 13.99 -4.14
N ARG A 282 -13.67 13.25 -3.04
CA ARG A 282 -13.18 13.63 -1.72
C ARG A 282 -11.79 13.07 -1.46
N GLN A 283 -10.81 13.92 -1.15
CA GLN A 283 -9.48 13.49 -0.73
C GLN A 283 -9.58 12.82 0.65
N PHE A 284 -9.03 11.61 0.77
CA PHE A 284 -8.86 10.94 2.06
C PHE A 284 -7.39 10.67 2.42
N MET A 285 -6.49 10.72 1.43
CA MET A 285 -5.06 10.54 1.65
C MET A 285 -4.23 11.50 0.79
N LEU A 286 -3.15 12.02 1.39
CA LEU A 286 -2.10 12.77 0.70
C LEU A 286 -0.74 12.13 0.99
N ALA A 287 -0.02 11.79 -0.07
CA ALA A 287 1.34 11.25 -0.05
C ALA A 287 2.33 12.28 -0.58
N LYS A 288 3.43 12.49 0.16
CA LYS A 288 4.62 13.22 -0.29
C LYS A 288 5.79 12.26 -0.29
N SER A 289 6.56 12.24 -1.36
CA SER A 289 7.68 11.32 -1.50
C SER A 289 8.90 11.95 -2.12
N THR A 290 10.07 11.60 -1.58
CA THR A 290 11.37 11.81 -2.22
C THR A 290 11.82 10.48 -2.83
N VAL A 291 12.05 10.45 -4.13
CA VAL A 291 12.43 9.24 -4.87
C VAL A 291 13.86 9.39 -5.37
N PHE A 292 14.72 8.46 -4.96
CA PHE A 292 16.12 8.37 -5.34
C PHE A 292 16.28 7.21 -6.34
N LEU A 293 16.65 7.50 -7.58
CA LEU A 293 17.07 6.47 -8.54
C LEU A 293 18.58 6.26 -8.38
N THR A 294 18.97 5.08 -7.91
CA THR A 294 20.36 4.78 -7.51
C THR A 294 21.18 4.11 -8.61
N GLN A 295 20.53 3.62 -9.67
CA GLN A 295 21.17 2.96 -10.81
C GLN A 295 20.81 3.64 -12.13
N GLN A 296 21.76 3.71 -13.05
CA GLN A 296 21.60 4.44 -14.31
C GLN A 296 20.49 3.85 -15.20
N ASP A 297 20.32 2.53 -15.22
CA ASP A 297 19.25 1.88 -15.99
C ASP A 297 17.84 2.20 -15.45
N TRP A 298 17.71 2.57 -14.17
CA TRP A 298 16.46 3.08 -13.59
C TRP A 298 16.26 4.55 -13.92
N VAL A 299 17.34 5.34 -13.93
CA VAL A 299 17.33 6.74 -14.38
C VAL A 299 16.87 6.83 -15.83
N ASP A 300 17.49 6.06 -16.73
CA ASP A 300 17.12 6.05 -18.15
C ASP A 300 15.67 5.60 -18.33
N PHE A 301 15.25 4.54 -17.63
CA PHE A 301 13.89 4.04 -17.68
C PHE A 301 12.83 5.11 -17.32
N VAL A 302 13.11 5.99 -16.36
CA VAL A 302 12.18 7.04 -15.95
C VAL A 302 12.34 8.30 -16.81
N VAL A 303 13.57 8.79 -16.97
CA VAL A 303 13.88 10.09 -17.55
C VAL A 303 13.86 10.03 -19.07
N LYS A 304 14.49 9.01 -19.66
CA LYS A 304 14.65 8.89 -21.11
C LYS A 304 13.44 8.22 -21.73
N ASP A 305 12.96 7.14 -21.13
CA ASP A 305 11.84 6.36 -21.68
C ASP A 305 10.46 6.90 -21.22
N GLY A 306 10.44 7.87 -20.30
CA GLY A 306 9.23 8.55 -19.86
C GLY A 306 8.29 7.69 -19.02
N ASN A 307 8.77 6.61 -18.40
CA ASN A 307 7.92 5.75 -17.58
C ASN A 307 7.46 6.47 -16.29
N PRO A 308 6.18 6.34 -15.88
CA PRO A 308 5.69 6.95 -14.66
C PRO A 308 6.38 6.38 -13.41
N LEU A 309 6.90 7.25 -12.53
CA LEU A 309 7.54 6.85 -11.27
C LEU A 309 6.67 5.93 -10.39
N GLY A 310 5.35 6.01 -10.53
CA GLY A 310 4.39 5.24 -9.74
C GLY A 310 4.30 3.77 -10.14
N GLU A 311 4.83 3.43 -11.32
CA GLU A 311 4.74 2.09 -11.90
C GLU A 311 6.10 1.41 -12.00
N VAL A 312 7.19 2.07 -11.60
CA VAL A 312 8.55 1.61 -11.90
C VAL A 312 8.84 0.24 -11.29
N PHE A 313 8.49 0.00 -10.02
CA PHE A 313 8.65 -1.32 -9.40
C PHE A 313 7.93 -2.42 -10.19
N ARG A 314 6.69 -2.15 -10.59
CA ARG A 314 5.86 -3.09 -11.37
C ARG A 314 6.44 -3.35 -12.75
N ARG A 315 6.80 -2.30 -13.49
CA ARG A 315 7.35 -2.43 -14.84
C ARG A 315 8.75 -3.06 -14.86
N LYS A 316 9.53 -2.87 -13.79
CA LYS A 316 10.82 -3.57 -13.60
C LYS A 316 10.64 -4.99 -13.02
N GLY A 317 9.42 -5.38 -12.63
CA GLY A 317 9.13 -6.70 -12.06
C GLY A 317 9.76 -6.95 -10.68
N VAL A 318 10.11 -5.88 -9.96
CA VAL A 318 10.87 -5.94 -8.70
C VAL A 318 9.96 -5.69 -7.51
N MET A 319 10.08 -6.53 -6.48
CA MET A 319 9.33 -6.36 -5.25
C MET A 319 10.11 -5.48 -4.24
N PRO A 320 9.65 -4.26 -3.94
CA PRO A 320 10.35 -3.41 -2.99
C PRO A 320 10.25 -3.95 -1.56
N THR A 321 11.28 -3.66 -0.78
CA THR A 321 11.27 -3.82 0.68
C THR A 321 10.54 -2.64 1.30
N PHE A 322 9.58 -2.90 2.19
CA PHE A 322 8.89 -1.88 2.96
C PHE A 322 9.54 -1.77 4.34
N LYS A 323 9.81 -0.54 4.81
CA LYS A 323 10.28 -0.26 6.17
C LYS A 323 9.49 0.90 6.75
N LEU A 324 8.68 0.66 7.78
CA LEU A 324 8.00 1.73 8.50
C LEU A 324 8.97 2.42 9.45
N HIS A 325 9.08 3.75 9.38
CA HIS A 325 9.97 4.54 10.24
C HIS A 325 9.24 5.11 11.44
N SER A 326 8.07 5.70 11.20
CA SER A 326 7.30 6.35 12.25
C SER A 326 5.83 6.46 11.86
N VAL A 327 5.00 6.60 12.88
CA VAL A 327 3.57 6.89 12.77
C VAL A 327 3.23 7.99 13.74
N GLY A 328 2.14 8.69 13.48
CA GLY A 328 1.62 9.68 14.41
C GLY A 328 0.20 10.09 14.10
N ARG A 329 -0.29 11.01 14.91
CA ARG A 329 -1.65 11.54 14.82
C ARG A 329 -1.63 13.04 15.08
N GLY A 330 -2.46 13.77 14.35
CA GLY A 330 -2.92 15.12 14.69
C GLY A 330 -4.43 15.12 14.93
N ASP A 331 -5.03 16.28 15.12
CA ASP A 331 -6.44 16.38 15.55
C ASP A 331 -7.44 15.77 14.56
N LYS A 332 -7.18 15.89 13.26
CA LYS A 332 -8.09 15.46 12.17
C LYS A 332 -7.46 14.47 11.20
N TYR A 333 -6.24 14.01 11.48
CA TYR A 333 -5.52 13.12 10.59
C TYR A 333 -4.58 12.21 11.37
N PHE A 334 -4.22 11.09 10.76
CA PHE A 334 -3.10 10.27 11.20
C PHE A 334 -2.15 10.07 10.04
N TRP A 335 -0.91 9.68 10.34
CA TRP A 335 0.13 9.67 9.33
C TRP A 335 1.16 8.58 9.57
N ARG A 336 1.91 8.27 8.52
CA ARG A 336 3.08 7.41 8.56
C ARG A 336 4.21 7.96 7.71
N CYS A 337 5.44 7.67 8.13
CA CYS A 337 6.65 7.81 7.32
C CYS A 337 7.27 6.45 7.13
N TYR A 338 7.59 6.08 5.89
CA TYR A 338 8.16 4.79 5.56
C TYR A 338 9.06 4.89 4.33
N GLN A 339 9.84 3.84 4.12
CA GLN A 339 10.68 3.68 2.95
C GLN A 339 10.23 2.48 2.12
N LEU A 340 10.26 2.63 0.80
CA LEU A 340 10.28 1.52 -0.15
C LEU A 340 11.66 1.46 -0.80
N SER A 341 12.32 0.31 -0.80
CA SER A 341 13.65 0.18 -1.43
C SER A 341 13.83 -1.09 -2.24
N SER A 342 14.53 -0.95 -3.36
CA SER A 342 15.09 -2.02 -4.17
C SER A 342 16.53 -1.66 -4.56
N ALA A 343 17.20 -2.50 -5.35
CA ALA A 343 18.59 -2.24 -5.78
C ALA A 343 18.75 -0.93 -6.56
N GLY A 344 17.75 -0.52 -7.35
CA GLY A 344 17.82 0.63 -8.25
C GLY A 344 16.98 1.84 -7.87
N MET A 345 16.15 1.75 -6.82
CA MET A 345 15.31 2.85 -6.38
C MET A 345 15.02 2.79 -4.88
N THR A 346 15.11 3.94 -4.22
CA THR A 346 14.66 4.15 -2.85
C THR A 346 13.64 5.28 -2.82
N CYS A 347 12.51 5.09 -2.16
CA CYS A 347 11.48 6.10 -1.96
C CYS A 347 11.31 6.33 -0.46
N GLU A 348 11.45 7.57 -0.01
CA GLU A 348 11.03 8.01 1.32
C GLU A 348 9.65 8.65 1.19
N ILE A 349 8.67 8.12 1.92
CA ILE A 349 7.26 8.47 1.72
C ILE A 349 6.63 8.86 3.05
N THR A 350 5.95 10.00 3.06
CA THR A 350 5.06 10.43 4.13
C THR A 350 3.62 10.41 3.61
N GLU A 351 2.76 9.65 4.25
CA GLU A 351 1.32 9.61 3.95
C GLU A 351 0.53 10.14 5.13
N THR A 352 -0.47 10.97 4.82
CA THR A 352 -1.42 11.53 5.78
C THR A 352 -2.83 11.09 5.39
N PHE A 353 -3.63 10.67 6.35
CA PHE A 353 -4.96 10.10 6.17
C PHE A 353 -5.97 10.89 6.99
N SER A 354 -7.16 11.12 6.43
CA SER A 354 -8.27 11.67 7.20
C SER A 354 -8.76 10.66 8.25
N VAL A 355 -9.13 11.12 9.44
CA VAL A 355 -9.66 10.25 10.51
C VAL A 355 -11.00 9.60 10.15
N ASP A 356 -11.73 10.18 9.21
CA ASP A 356 -13.04 9.70 8.73
C ASP A 356 -12.95 8.87 7.43
N VAL A 357 -11.76 8.41 7.06
CA VAL A 357 -11.53 7.59 5.85
C VAL A 357 -12.42 6.33 5.79
N PHE A 358 -12.88 5.82 6.93
CA PHE A 358 -13.74 4.64 7.04
C PHE A 358 -15.18 4.95 7.49
N ASP A 359 -15.55 6.22 7.56
CA ASP A 359 -16.91 6.62 7.91
C ASP A 359 -17.83 6.46 6.69
N PRO A 360 -19.14 6.26 6.89
CA PRO A 360 -20.09 6.19 5.79
C PRO A 360 -19.96 7.43 4.91
N ILE A 361 -19.81 7.21 3.60
CA ILE A 361 -19.77 8.31 2.65
C ILE A 361 -21.21 8.68 2.33
N GLU A 362 -21.63 9.85 2.78
CA GLU A 362 -22.92 10.40 2.41
C GLU A 362 -22.96 10.60 0.88
N PRO A 363 -24.02 10.13 0.20
CA PRO A 363 -24.16 10.43 -1.22
C PRO A 363 -24.17 11.94 -1.38
N ALA A 364 -23.36 12.45 -2.31
CA ALA A 364 -23.39 13.86 -2.65
C ALA A 364 -24.84 14.22 -3.01
N ASN A 365 -25.52 14.98 -2.14
CA ASN A 365 -26.85 15.51 -2.43
C ASN A 365 -26.77 16.14 -3.81
N GLY A 366 -27.67 15.74 -4.72
CA GLY A 366 -27.55 15.82 -6.19
C GLY A 366 -27.42 17.21 -6.84
N GLU A 367 -26.90 18.21 -6.14
CA GLU A 367 -26.45 19.47 -6.70
C GLU A 367 -25.01 19.31 -7.19
N SER A 368 -24.89 18.80 -8.42
CA SER A 368 -23.66 18.84 -9.20
C SER A 368 -23.31 20.29 -9.56
N HIS A 369 -22.89 21.10 -8.59
CA HIS A 369 -22.10 22.28 -8.85
C HIS A 369 -20.68 21.83 -9.16
N GLY A 370 -20.14 22.31 -10.29
CA GLY A 370 -18.93 21.83 -10.95
C GLY A 370 -17.86 21.37 -9.95
N GLY A 371 -17.45 20.10 -10.09
CA GLY A 371 -16.63 19.36 -9.14
C GLY A 371 -15.33 20.06 -8.77
N GLU A 372 -15.41 20.93 -7.77
CA GLU A 372 -14.26 21.53 -7.13
C GLU A 372 -13.63 20.45 -6.25
N LEU A 373 -12.43 20.01 -6.64
CA LEU A 373 -11.63 19.07 -5.87
C LEU A 373 -11.37 19.68 -4.48
N ARG A 374 -12.00 19.11 -3.44
CA ARG A 374 -11.75 19.51 -2.05
C ARG A 374 -10.50 18.80 -1.55
N PHE A 375 -9.37 19.51 -1.58
CA PHE A 375 -8.15 19.09 -0.92
C PHE A 375 -8.29 19.38 0.58
N VAL A 376 -8.02 18.38 1.41
CA VAL A 376 -7.93 18.53 2.88
C VAL A 376 -6.57 19.12 3.24
#